data_AF-A0A830CJ27-F1
#
_entry.id   AF-A0A830CJ27-F1
#
_cell.length_a   1.000
_cell.length_b   1.000
_cell.length_c   1.000
_cell.angle_alpha   90.00
_cell.angle_beta   90.00
_cell.angle_gamma   90.00
#
_symmetry.space_group_name_H-M   'P 1'
#
loop_
_entity.id
_entity.type
_entity.pdbx_description
1 polymer ?
#
loop_
_entity_poly.entity_id
_entity_poly.type
_entity_poly.pdbx_seq_one_letter_code
_entity_poly.pdbx_strand_id
1 'polypeptide(L)'
;MSCSDDEGDMVPKTVSDYEFISGDDEPISFAMLPVEWNKGETHETKKEQIFLSRKTDNGLRKIYKQVIARKFDLSLGKLMISVLLQEVNWIRLLKPRKPYEDIIRTLLTTLHFLHFAKRNPLRPKEALWDLLNRYFSTFKRRPSEDDLADHLPLINEAVKKDETLANSKVCSPSLLK
;
A
#
# COMPACT_ATOMS: atom_id res chain seq x y z
N MET A 1 -16.90 30.13 33.34
CA MET A 1 -15.70 29.41 32.90
C MET A 1 -16.11 28.56 31.72
N SER A 2 -15.67 28.91 30.52
CA SER A 2 -15.92 28.10 29.33
C SER A 2 -14.78 27.12 29.20
N CYS A 3 -15.06 25.84 29.42
CA CYS A 3 -14.15 24.75 29.06
C CYS A 3 -14.38 24.53 27.56
N SER A 4 -13.53 25.11 26.71
CA SER A 4 -13.52 24.77 25.29
C SER A 4 -12.91 23.37 25.19
N ASP A 5 -13.77 22.38 24.94
CA ASP A 5 -13.36 21.07 24.47
C ASP A 5 -12.76 21.29 23.07
N ASP A 6 -11.45 21.49 23.02
CA ASP A 6 -10.67 21.27 21.81
C ASP A 6 -10.64 19.75 21.61
N GLU A 7 -11.75 19.21 21.10
CA GLU A 7 -11.77 17.87 20.49
C GLU A 7 -10.91 17.95 19.22
N GLY A 8 -9.60 18.07 19.42
CA GLY A 8 -8.61 17.89 18.38
C GLY A 8 -8.77 16.48 17.87
N ASP A 9 -9.41 16.35 16.70
CA ASP A 9 -9.63 15.13 15.94
C ASP A 9 -8.39 14.23 16.02
N MET A 10 -8.40 13.26 16.96
CA MET A 10 -7.26 12.36 17.12
C MET A 10 -7.19 11.47 15.90
N VAL A 11 -6.33 11.82 14.95
CA VAL A 11 -6.08 11.05 13.73
C VAL A 11 -5.71 9.62 14.13
N PRO A 12 -6.48 8.61 13.69
CA PRO A 12 -6.23 7.24 14.11
C PRO A 12 -4.90 6.73 13.55
N LYS A 13 -4.10 6.07 14.39
CA LYS A 13 -2.81 5.46 13.97
C LYS A 13 -2.98 4.34 12.95
N THR A 14 -4.18 3.74 12.89
CA THR A 14 -4.49 2.62 11.99
C THR A 14 -5.90 2.73 11.42
N VAL A 15 -6.12 2.23 10.21
CA VAL A 15 -7.44 2.24 9.58
C VAL A 15 -7.79 0.89 8.94
N SER A 16 -9.03 0.43 9.15
CA SER A 16 -9.67 -0.68 8.44
C SER A 16 -10.83 -0.15 7.60
N ASP A 17 -11.30 -0.99 6.68
CA ASP A 17 -12.43 -0.72 5.78
C ASP A 17 -12.22 0.58 4.97
N TYR A 18 -10.97 0.81 4.60
CA TYR A 18 -10.56 2.01 3.89
C TYR A 18 -10.78 1.89 2.39
N GLU A 19 -10.92 3.03 1.75
CA GLU A 19 -10.72 3.24 0.32
C GLU A 19 -9.93 4.53 0.10
N PHE A 20 -9.39 4.69 -1.11
CA PHE A 20 -8.88 5.97 -1.56
C PHE A 20 -9.72 6.47 -2.70
N ILE A 21 -9.99 7.78 -2.70
CA ILE A 21 -10.78 8.44 -3.70
C ILE A 21 -10.05 9.68 -4.26
N SER A 22 -10.36 10.03 -5.50
CA SER A 22 -9.91 11.29 -6.11
C SER A 22 -10.71 12.47 -5.57
N GLY A 23 -10.39 13.68 -6.04
CA GLY A 23 -11.20 14.88 -5.80
C GLY A 23 -12.64 14.78 -6.33
N ASP A 24 -12.89 13.90 -7.30
CA ASP A 24 -14.21 13.66 -7.89
C ASP A 24 -14.98 12.52 -7.19
N ASP A 25 -14.53 12.10 -6.00
CA ASP A 25 -15.11 10.99 -5.22
C ASP A 25 -15.07 9.61 -5.90
N GLU A 26 -14.28 9.47 -6.98
CA GLU A 26 -14.04 8.22 -7.70
C GLU A 26 -13.01 7.34 -6.96
N PRO A 27 -13.24 6.03 -6.78
CA PRO A 27 -12.26 5.11 -6.20
C PRO A 27 -10.97 5.00 -7.04
N ILE A 28 -9.82 5.30 -6.43
CA ILE A 28 -8.52 5.24 -7.12
C ILE A 28 -7.48 4.43 -6.35
N SER A 29 -6.48 3.90 -7.07
CA SER A 29 -5.37 3.19 -6.44
C SER A 29 -4.37 4.17 -5.81
N PHE A 30 -4.00 3.92 -4.56
CA PHE A 30 -2.94 4.68 -3.88
C PHE A 30 -1.53 4.33 -4.41
N ALA A 31 -1.41 3.48 -5.43
CA ALA A 31 -0.16 3.24 -6.16
C ALA A 31 0.44 4.51 -6.76
N MET A 32 -0.40 5.48 -7.09
CA MET A 32 0.03 6.76 -7.64
C MET A 32 0.73 7.66 -6.62
N LEU A 33 0.61 7.38 -5.31
CA LEU A 33 1.33 8.14 -4.29
C LEU A 33 2.85 7.86 -4.37
N PRO A 34 3.68 8.89 -4.18
CA PRO A 34 5.12 8.70 -4.06
C PRO A 34 5.45 7.77 -2.90
N VAL A 35 6.45 6.92 -3.09
CA VAL A 35 6.97 6.06 -2.03
C VAL A 35 8.05 6.81 -1.29
N GLU A 36 7.88 6.96 0.02
CA GLU A 36 8.92 7.47 0.92
C GLU A 36 9.85 6.32 1.29
N TRP A 37 11.07 6.37 0.79
CA TRP A 37 12.11 5.37 1.09
C TRP A 37 12.93 5.78 2.30
N ASN A 38 13.20 7.08 2.43
CA ASN A 38 13.96 7.65 3.53
C ASN A 38 13.12 8.64 4.32
N LYS A 39 13.34 8.68 5.64
CA LYS A 39 12.62 9.59 6.53
C LYS A 39 12.90 11.05 6.12
N GLY A 40 11.83 11.81 5.87
CA GLY A 40 11.93 13.24 5.59
C GLY A 40 12.16 13.60 4.13
N GLU A 41 11.94 12.68 3.19
CA GLU A 41 11.83 13.02 1.78
C GLU A 41 10.69 14.02 1.56
N THR A 42 10.99 15.13 0.89
CA THR A 42 9.99 16.12 0.50
C THR A 42 9.18 15.58 -0.68
N HIS A 43 7.88 15.48 -0.50
CA HIS A 43 6.97 15.07 -1.56
C HIS A 43 6.37 16.30 -2.20
N GLU A 44 6.65 16.52 -3.49
CA GLU A 44 5.91 17.51 -4.24
C GLU A 44 4.43 17.13 -4.27
N THR A 45 3.56 18.09 -3.97
CA THR A 45 2.13 17.84 -4.00
C THR A 45 1.72 17.65 -5.46
N LYS A 46 1.35 16.43 -5.84
CA LYS A 46 0.81 16.14 -7.17
C LYS A 46 -0.45 16.97 -7.41
N LYS A 47 -0.74 17.28 -8.69
CA LYS A 47 -1.96 18.00 -9.09
C LYS A 47 -3.24 17.26 -8.69
N GLU A 48 -3.21 15.94 -8.74
CA GLU A 48 -4.35 15.10 -8.35
C GLU A 48 -4.29 14.78 -6.85
N GLN A 49 -5.30 15.27 -6.14
CA GLN A 49 -5.45 15.04 -4.71
C GLN A 49 -6.07 13.66 -4.47
N ILE A 50 -5.46 12.88 -3.58
CA ILE A 50 -5.92 11.55 -3.18
C ILE A 50 -6.36 11.63 -1.73
N PHE A 51 -7.55 11.15 -1.43
CA PHE A 51 -8.13 11.18 -0.09
C PHE A 51 -8.29 9.78 0.46
N LEU A 52 -7.80 9.56 1.69
CA LEU A 52 -8.14 8.40 2.49
C LEU A 52 -9.58 8.58 3.00
N SER A 53 -10.44 7.63 2.65
CA SER A 53 -11.84 7.64 3.02
C SER A 53 -12.20 6.39 3.82
N ARG A 54 -13.03 6.59 4.85
CA ARG A 54 -13.71 5.50 5.57
C ARG A 54 -15.14 5.94 5.84
N LYS A 55 -16.10 5.11 5.41
CA LYS A 55 -17.53 5.30 5.70
C LYS A 55 -17.97 4.33 6.80
N THR A 56 -18.95 4.75 7.60
CA THR A 56 -19.69 3.87 8.50
C THR A 56 -20.85 3.20 7.76
N ASP A 57 -21.50 2.22 8.39
CA ASP A 57 -22.58 1.44 7.77
C ASP A 57 -23.79 2.30 7.35
N ASN A 58 -24.00 3.44 8.02
CA ASN A 58 -25.01 4.44 7.67
C ASN A 58 -24.56 5.43 6.57
N GLY A 59 -23.40 5.20 5.95
CA GLY A 59 -22.86 6.02 4.86
C GLY A 59 -22.13 7.29 5.29
N LEU A 60 -22.13 7.67 6.57
CA LEU A 60 -21.39 8.83 7.05
C LEU A 60 -19.88 8.62 6.91
N ARG A 61 -19.15 9.64 6.41
CA ARG A 61 -17.69 9.60 6.30
C ARG A 61 -17.08 9.85 7.68
N LYS A 62 -16.44 8.83 8.25
CA LYS A 62 -15.69 8.92 9.51
C LYS A 62 -14.25 9.39 9.32
N ILE A 63 -13.67 9.12 8.15
CA ILE A 63 -12.34 9.61 7.77
C ILE A 63 -12.46 10.16 6.36
N TYR A 64 -11.93 11.37 6.17
CA TYR A 64 -11.74 12.00 4.87
C TYR A 64 -10.54 12.93 4.97
N LYS A 65 -9.35 12.43 4.60
CA LYS A 65 -8.08 13.15 4.79
C LYS A 65 -7.21 13.01 3.55
N GLN A 66 -6.64 14.13 3.09
CA GLN A 66 -5.72 14.11 1.95
C GLN A 66 -4.43 13.35 2.31
N VAL A 67 -3.98 12.54 1.36
CA VAL A 67 -2.78 11.72 1.47
C VAL A 67 -1.77 12.16 0.41
N ILE A 68 -0.51 12.27 0.82
CA ILE A 68 0.56 12.82 -0.01
C ILE A 68 1.67 11.83 -0.32
N ALA A 69 1.83 10.78 0.49
CA ALA A 69 2.85 9.75 0.27
C ALA A 69 2.43 8.40 0.85
N ARG A 70 3.20 7.37 0.52
CA ARG A 70 3.06 6.02 1.07
C ARG A 70 4.43 5.46 1.43
N LYS A 71 4.44 4.49 2.34
CA LYS A 71 5.63 3.67 2.61
C LYS A 71 5.20 2.27 2.98
N PHE A 72 6.14 1.35 2.90
CA PHE A 72 5.92 -0.03 3.29
C PHE A 72 7.14 -0.56 4.02
N ASP A 73 6.87 -1.36 5.06
CA ASP A 73 7.88 -2.08 5.80
C ASP A 73 7.89 -3.53 5.31
N LEU A 74 9.00 -3.90 4.65
CA LEU A 74 9.26 -5.24 4.13
C LEU A 74 10.15 -6.08 5.07
N SER A 75 10.37 -5.63 6.32
CA SER A 75 11.18 -6.37 7.30
C SER A 75 10.61 -7.76 7.62
N LEU A 76 11.38 -8.56 8.37
CA LEU A 76 11.13 -9.98 8.64
C LEU A 76 9.77 -10.30 9.31
N GLY A 77 9.07 -9.28 9.81
CA GLY A 77 7.74 -9.39 10.38
C GLY A 77 6.61 -9.45 9.34
N LYS A 78 5.46 -8.87 9.69
CA LYS A 78 4.30 -8.75 8.80
C LYS A 78 4.49 -7.54 7.89
N LEU A 79 4.15 -7.67 6.60
CA LEU A 79 4.04 -6.53 5.69
C LEU A 79 3.18 -5.43 6.32
N MET A 80 3.75 -4.24 6.48
CA MET A 80 3.03 -3.06 6.95
C MET A 80 3.02 -2.02 5.85
N ILE A 81 1.83 -1.48 5.56
CA ILE A 81 1.63 -0.41 4.57
C ILE A 81 1.13 0.79 5.34
N SER A 82 1.74 1.95 5.12
CA SER A 82 1.34 3.20 5.74
C SER A 82 1.25 4.30 4.71
N VAL A 83 0.39 5.28 4.98
CA VAL A 83 0.21 6.47 4.17
C VAL A 83 0.41 7.73 4.99
N LEU A 84 0.98 8.75 4.38
CA LEU A 84 1.25 10.04 5.00
C LEU A 84 0.11 10.99 4.69
N LEU A 85 -0.59 11.44 5.73
CA LEU A 85 -1.53 12.53 5.61
C LEU A 85 -0.79 13.85 5.35
N GLN A 86 -1.48 14.79 4.71
CA GLN A 86 -0.97 16.16 4.54
C GLN A 86 -0.66 16.85 5.89
N GLU A 87 -1.39 16.48 6.94
CA GLU A 87 -1.16 16.92 8.34
C GLU A 87 0.08 16.25 8.99
N VAL A 88 0.95 15.64 8.18
CA VAL A 88 2.23 15.00 8.59
C VAL A 88 2.05 13.81 9.54
N ASN A 89 0.90 13.14 9.48
CA ASN A 89 0.60 11.96 10.27
C ASN A 89 0.64 10.68 9.43
N TRP A 90 1.37 9.67 9.90
CA TRP A 90 1.38 8.34 9.27
C TRP A 90 0.24 7.48 9.79
N ILE A 91 -0.58 6.97 8.88
CA ILE A 91 -1.64 6.00 9.20
C ILE A 91 -1.28 4.65 8.60
N ARG A 92 -1.32 3.60 9.43
CA ARG A 92 -1.16 2.22 8.97
C ARG A 92 -2.47 1.68 8.39
N LEU A 93 -2.40 1.14 7.19
CA LEU A 93 -3.50 0.48 6.50
C LEU A 93 -3.62 -0.98 6.98
N LEU A 94 -4.83 -1.40 7.38
CA LEU A 94 -5.10 -2.76 7.85
C LEU A 94 -5.80 -3.60 6.77
N LYS A 95 -7.07 -3.32 6.50
CA LYS A 95 -7.89 -4.05 5.53
C LYS A 95 -8.65 -3.05 4.65
N PRO A 96 -8.58 -3.14 3.32
CA PRO A 96 -9.43 -2.34 2.44
C PRO A 96 -10.89 -2.77 2.54
N ARG A 97 -11.83 -1.91 2.13
CA ARG A 97 -13.22 -2.32 1.93
C ARG A 97 -13.34 -3.26 0.73
N LYS A 98 -14.31 -4.19 0.76
CA LYS A 98 -14.44 -5.25 -0.24
C LYS A 98 -14.54 -4.76 -1.70
N PRO A 99 -15.30 -3.70 -2.04
CA PRO A 99 -15.33 -3.20 -3.43
C PRO A 99 -14.00 -2.57 -3.88
N TYR A 100 -13.19 -2.10 -2.94
CA TYR A 100 -11.92 -1.44 -3.21
C TYR A 100 -10.76 -2.44 -3.37
N GLU A 101 -10.92 -3.68 -2.86
CA GLU A 101 -9.93 -4.75 -3.00
C GLU A 101 -9.49 -4.96 -4.45
N ASP A 102 -10.42 -4.97 -5.41
CA ASP A 102 -10.13 -5.18 -6.83
C ASP A 102 -9.24 -4.06 -7.42
N ILE A 103 -9.39 -2.82 -6.95
CA ILE A 103 -8.67 -1.63 -7.43
C ILE A 103 -7.20 -1.67 -7.02
N ILE A 104 -6.92 -2.13 -5.80
CA ILE A 104 -5.56 -2.16 -5.24
C ILE A 104 -4.90 -3.54 -5.31
N ARG A 105 -5.59 -4.55 -5.85
CA ARG A 105 -5.13 -5.94 -5.88
C ARG A 105 -3.74 -6.09 -6.48
N THR A 106 -3.46 -5.44 -7.62
CA THR A 106 -2.16 -5.55 -8.31
C THR A 106 -1.04 -4.97 -7.45
N LEU A 107 -1.30 -3.83 -6.79
CA LEU A 107 -0.36 -3.23 -5.87
C LEU A 107 -0.12 -4.12 -4.64
N LEU A 108 -1.18 -4.63 -4.01
CA LEU A 108 -1.04 -5.55 -2.86
C LEU A 108 -0.25 -6.80 -3.27
N THR A 109 -0.51 -7.35 -4.46
CA THR A 109 0.23 -8.49 -5.01
C THR A 109 1.72 -8.16 -5.11
N THR A 110 2.07 -7.00 -5.68
CA THR A 110 3.45 -6.52 -5.76
C THR A 110 4.12 -6.36 -4.39
N LEU A 111 3.42 -5.79 -3.40
CA LEU A 111 3.98 -5.60 -2.07
C LEU A 111 4.20 -6.93 -1.33
N HIS A 112 3.27 -7.89 -1.49
CA HIS A 112 3.45 -9.25 -0.97
C HIS A 112 4.56 -10.01 -1.69
N PHE A 113 4.74 -9.79 -2.99
CA PHE A 113 5.88 -10.29 -3.75
C PHE A 113 7.21 -9.79 -3.18
N LEU A 114 7.37 -8.48 -3.00
CA LEU A 114 8.58 -7.89 -2.43
C LEU A 114 8.82 -8.37 -0.98
N HIS A 115 7.76 -8.46 -0.17
CA HIS A 115 7.87 -8.99 1.20
C HIS A 115 8.34 -10.44 1.22
N PHE A 116 7.78 -11.29 0.35
CA PHE A 116 8.20 -12.69 0.22
C PHE A 116 9.65 -12.79 -0.22
N ALA A 117 10.03 -12.02 -1.25
CA ALA A 117 11.37 -12.01 -1.82
C ALA A 117 12.44 -11.65 -0.78
N LYS A 118 12.16 -10.64 0.04
CA LYS A 118 13.06 -10.19 1.12
C LYS A 118 13.14 -11.20 2.26
N ARG A 119 12.01 -11.80 2.64
CA ARG A 119 11.95 -12.76 3.76
C ARG A 119 12.48 -14.14 3.40
N ASN A 120 12.42 -14.54 2.12
CA ASN A 120 12.76 -15.88 1.67
C ASN A 120 13.64 -15.83 0.41
N PRO A 121 14.82 -15.20 0.45
CA PRO A 121 15.63 -14.93 -0.74
C PRO A 121 16.03 -16.18 -1.53
N LEU A 122 16.09 -17.35 -0.87
CA LEU A 122 16.47 -18.62 -1.51
C LEU A 122 15.28 -19.46 -1.98
N ARG A 123 14.04 -19.06 -1.67
CA ARG A 123 12.85 -19.82 -2.07
C ARG A 123 12.53 -19.61 -3.55
N PRO A 124 12.01 -20.64 -4.22
CA PRO A 124 11.73 -20.57 -5.64
C PRO A 124 10.39 -19.86 -5.91
N LYS A 125 10.12 -19.57 -7.18
CA LYS A 125 8.97 -18.77 -7.65
C LYS A 125 7.63 -19.44 -7.40
N GLU A 126 7.59 -20.78 -7.41
CA GLU A 126 6.38 -21.56 -7.16
C GLU A 126 5.86 -21.33 -5.74
N ALA A 127 6.77 -21.30 -4.76
CA ALA A 127 6.42 -21.05 -3.35
C ALA A 127 5.85 -19.64 -3.12
N LEU A 128 6.26 -18.66 -3.91
CA LEU A 128 5.68 -17.32 -3.93
C LEU A 128 4.24 -17.38 -4.44
N TRP A 129 3.99 -18.01 -5.58
CA TRP A 129 2.66 -18.07 -6.18
C TRP A 129 1.68 -18.88 -5.35
N ASP A 130 2.13 -19.95 -4.69
CA ASP A 130 1.33 -20.70 -3.72
C ASP A 130 0.88 -19.79 -2.56
N LEU A 131 1.79 -18.98 -2.03
CA LEU A 131 1.47 -18.05 -0.94
C LEU A 131 0.48 -16.97 -1.40
N LEU A 132 0.74 -16.33 -2.55
CA LEU A 132 -0.13 -15.30 -3.10
C LEU A 132 -1.53 -15.87 -3.40
N ASN A 133 -1.62 -17.06 -3.99
CA ASN A 133 -2.91 -17.70 -4.26
C ASN A 133 -3.71 -17.98 -2.98
N ARG A 134 -3.04 -18.34 -1.87
CA ARG A 134 -3.71 -18.49 -0.57
C ARG A 134 -4.18 -17.14 -0.03
N TYR A 135 -3.34 -16.11 -0.06
CA TYR A 135 -3.64 -14.79 0.48
C TYR A 135 -4.78 -14.10 -0.27
N PHE A 136 -4.77 -14.18 -1.59
CA PHE A 136 -5.76 -13.57 -2.47
C PHE A 136 -6.90 -14.52 -2.84
N SER A 137 -7.12 -15.59 -2.07
CA SER A 137 -8.12 -16.61 -2.38
C SER A 137 -9.56 -16.11 -2.36
N THR A 138 -9.84 -15.02 -1.64
CA THR A 138 -11.14 -14.37 -1.55
C THR A 138 -11.36 -13.26 -2.58
N PHE A 139 -10.30 -12.88 -3.31
CA PHE A 139 -10.38 -11.85 -4.34
C PHE A 139 -11.01 -12.43 -5.60
N LYS A 140 -11.69 -11.58 -6.39
CA LYS A 140 -12.37 -12.04 -7.61
C LYS A 140 -11.38 -12.58 -8.65
N ARG A 141 -10.24 -11.90 -8.79
CA ARG A 141 -9.17 -12.27 -9.71
C ARG A 141 -7.98 -12.84 -8.94
N ARG A 142 -7.48 -13.99 -9.39
CA ARG A 142 -6.27 -14.61 -8.83
C ARG A 142 -5.02 -13.78 -9.20
N PRO A 143 -4.01 -13.76 -8.31
CA PRO A 143 -2.76 -13.08 -8.61
C PRO A 143 -2.00 -13.81 -9.73
N SER A 144 -1.36 -13.06 -10.61
CA SER A 144 -0.58 -13.54 -11.74
C SER A 144 0.63 -12.66 -12.01
N GLU A 145 1.54 -13.11 -12.89
CA GLU A 145 2.73 -12.35 -13.29
C GLU A 145 2.39 -10.99 -13.89
N ASP A 146 1.30 -10.90 -14.66
CA ASP A 146 0.79 -9.64 -15.22
C ASP A 146 0.57 -8.56 -14.14
N ASP A 147 0.26 -8.95 -12.91
CA ASP A 147 0.03 -7.99 -11.83
C ASP A 147 1.31 -7.27 -11.39
N LEU A 148 2.48 -7.86 -11.67
CA LEU A 148 3.78 -7.28 -11.36
C LEU A 148 4.25 -6.33 -12.46
N ALA A 149 3.80 -6.54 -13.71
CA ALA A 149 4.21 -5.76 -14.87
C ALA A 149 3.89 -4.25 -14.69
N ASP A 150 2.70 -3.94 -14.17
CA ASP A 150 2.26 -2.57 -13.91
C ASP A 150 3.07 -1.85 -12.82
N HIS A 151 3.83 -2.60 -12.02
CA HIS A 151 4.61 -2.08 -10.88
C HIS A 151 6.11 -2.34 -11.02
N LEU A 152 6.62 -2.64 -12.22
CA LEU A 152 8.05 -2.82 -12.47
C LEU A 152 8.92 -1.64 -11.98
N PRO A 153 8.53 -0.36 -12.15
CA PRO A 153 9.31 0.75 -11.60
C PRO A 153 9.47 0.66 -10.07
N LEU A 154 8.41 0.29 -9.36
CA LEU A 154 8.44 0.10 -7.92
C LEU A 154 9.34 -1.08 -7.52
N ILE A 155 9.21 -2.21 -8.23
CA ILE A 155 10.01 -3.41 -7.98
C ILE A 155 11.49 -3.10 -8.20
N ASN A 156 11.83 -2.47 -9.33
CA ASN A 156 13.21 -2.12 -9.68
C ASN A 156 13.84 -1.18 -8.65
N GLU A 157 13.13 -0.15 -8.21
CA GLU A 157 13.63 0.74 -7.17
C GLU A 157 13.81 0.04 -5.82
N ALA A 158 12.90 -0.87 -5.45
CA ALA A 158 13.05 -1.69 -4.24
C ALA A 158 14.30 -2.59 -4.30
N VAL A 159 14.49 -3.27 -5.44
CA VAL A 159 15.62 -4.18 -5.69
C VAL A 159 16.96 -3.42 -5.68
N LYS A 160 17.02 -2.22 -6.28
CA LYS A 160 18.22 -1.38 -6.26
C LYS A 160 18.62 -0.93 -4.85
N LYS A 161 17.65 -0.70 -3.98
CA LYS A 161 17.87 -0.15 -2.62
C LYS A 161 18.13 -1.22 -1.56
N ASP A 162 17.89 -2.49 -1.85
CA ASP A 162 17.94 -3.57 -0.87
C ASP A 162 18.71 -4.78 -1.41
N GLU A 163 19.87 -5.06 -0.81
CA GLU A 163 20.76 -6.15 -1.20
C GLU A 163 20.11 -7.54 -1.05
N THR A 164 19.20 -7.71 -0.09
CA THR A 164 18.50 -8.99 0.08
C THR A 164 17.51 -9.22 -1.07
N LEU A 165 16.82 -8.16 -1.50
CA LEU A 165 15.97 -8.21 -2.69
C LEU A 165 16.79 -8.45 -3.96
N ALA A 166 17.92 -7.77 -4.12
CA ALA A 166 18.83 -7.95 -5.27
C ALA A 166 19.32 -9.39 -5.41
N ASN A 167 19.59 -10.06 -4.29
CA ASN A 167 20.05 -11.45 -4.26
C ASN A 167 18.93 -12.50 -4.19
N SER A 168 17.66 -12.07 -4.24
CA SER A 168 16.51 -12.97 -4.14
C SER A 168 16.27 -13.74 -5.44
N LYS A 169 16.08 -15.06 -5.36
CA LYS A 169 15.81 -15.92 -6.53
C LYS A 169 14.56 -15.47 -7.30
N VAL A 170 13.56 -14.92 -6.61
CA VAL A 170 12.31 -14.46 -7.21
C VAL A 170 12.39 -13.04 -7.79
N CYS A 171 13.44 -12.27 -7.50
CA CYS A 171 13.67 -10.95 -8.11
C CYS A 171 14.68 -10.99 -9.25
N SER A 172 15.13 -12.18 -9.65
CA SER A 172 16.15 -12.34 -10.69
C SER A 172 15.70 -11.75 -12.04
N PRO A 173 16.63 -11.20 -12.85
CA PRO A 173 16.34 -10.38 -14.05
C PRO A 173 15.55 -11.09 -15.17
N SER A 174 15.28 -12.39 -15.05
CA SER A 174 14.38 -13.13 -15.95
C SER A 174 12.90 -12.71 -15.82
N LEU A 175 12.52 -12.04 -14.72
CA LEU A 175 11.16 -11.55 -14.45
C LEU A 175 10.90 -10.10 -14.90
N LEU A 176 11.94 -9.38 -15.31
CA LEU A 176 11.89 -7.93 -15.60
C LEU A 176 12.03 -7.64 -17.12
N LYS A 177 11.85 -8.65 -17.98
CA LYS A 177 11.92 -8.52 -19.44
C LYS A 177 10.54 -8.50 -20.07
#